data_AF-A0A4Q9B9Z9-F1
#
_entry.id   AF-A0A4Q9B9Z9-F1
#
_cell.length_a   1.000
_cell.length_b   1.000
_cell.length_c   1.000
_cell.angle_alpha   90.00
_cell.angle_beta   90.00
_cell.angle_gamma   90.00
#
_symmetry.space_group_name_H-M   'P 1'
#
loop_
_entity.id
_entity.type
_entity.pdbx_description
1 polymer ?
#
loop_
_entity_poly.entity_id
_entity_poly.type
_entity_poly.pdbx_seq_one_letter_code
_entity_poly.pdbx_strand_id
1 'polypeptide(L)'
;MEKSINVIASFGAAIVIVGALFKILHWTGANEMLMVGMFTEAAIFILFGVLYLKSKEEKHYDWEKVYPELMGEAPRPVAARHTGDVPGLDAEAVAHLTKSLKSLTDTANSLSEISKATGATQDFVKSLTTSAESLGGLNKSVSEASQSLATISASSTEAAKYTQNYAKAGESLEKLNAVYEAEIQEASKHMKAINGFYGNVNASVEHIAATQKDAELFKAELAKLNANIQSLNQVYGSMLTAMKG
;
A
#
# COMPACT_ATOMS: atom_id res chain seq x y z
N MET A 1 4.78 -10.18 -16.90
CA MET A 1 4.72 -9.48 -18.20
C MET A 1 3.51 -8.56 -18.30
N GLU A 2 2.34 -8.96 -17.78
CA GLU A 2 1.12 -8.12 -17.80
C GLU A 2 1.25 -6.81 -17.02
N LYS A 3 1.84 -6.83 -15.81
CA LYS A 3 2.03 -5.61 -15.01
C LYS A 3 2.86 -4.53 -15.72
N SER A 4 3.93 -4.92 -16.42
CA SER A 4 4.76 -3.98 -17.19
C SER A 4 4.05 -3.44 -18.43
N ILE A 5 3.19 -4.25 -19.07
CA ILE A 5 2.40 -3.84 -20.24
C ILE A 5 1.39 -2.75 -19.85
N ASN A 6 0.72 -2.92 -18.71
CA ASN A 6 -0.28 -1.97 -18.23
C ASN A 6 0.35 -0.64 -17.82
N VAL A 7 1.57 -0.66 -17.25
CA VAL A 7 2.30 0.56 -16.91
C VAL A 7 2.69 1.33 -18.17
N ILE A 8 3.19 0.66 -19.22
CA ILE A 8 3.55 1.31 -20.49
C ILE A 8 2.31 1.91 -21.17
N ALA A 9 1.18 1.20 -21.11
CA ALA A 9 -0.11 1.69 -21.61
C ALA A 9 -0.55 2.99 -20.92
N SER A 10 -0.48 3.01 -19.58
CA SER A 10 -0.83 4.19 -18.79
C SER A 10 0.07 5.40 -19.08
N PHE A 11 1.36 5.17 -19.34
CA PHE A 11 2.28 6.23 -19.75
C PHE A 11 1.95 6.80 -21.14
N GLY A 12 1.55 5.95 -22.09
CA GLY A 12 1.10 6.41 -23.40
C GLY A 12 -0.18 7.22 -23.34
N ALA A 13 -1.16 6.76 -22.57
CA ALA A 13 -2.41 7.50 -22.36
C ALA A 13 -2.16 8.90 -21.75
N ALA A 14 -1.18 9.04 -20.86
CA ALA A 14 -0.80 10.33 -20.30
C ALA A 14 -0.28 11.32 -21.38
N ILE A 15 0.51 10.84 -22.35
CA ILE A 15 1.03 11.65 -23.46
C ILE A 15 -0.13 12.15 -24.35
N VAL A 16 -1.15 11.32 -24.57
CA VAL A 16 -2.36 11.69 -25.31
C VAL A 16 -3.15 12.78 -24.60
N ILE A 17 -3.35 12.63 -23.29
CA ILE A 17 -4.09 13.60 -22.46
C ILE A 17 -3.38 14.96 -22.48
N VAL A 18 -2.05 14.98 -22.40
CA VAL A 18 -1.25 16.21 -22.51
C VAL A 18 -1.40 16.85 -23.89
N GLY A 19 -1.39 16.07 -24.98
CA GLY A 19 -1.63 16.58 -26.32
C GLY A 19 -3.03 17.16 -26.51
N ALA A 20 -4.06 16.50 -25.98
CA ALA A 20 -5.43 17.02 -25.98
C ALA A 20 -5.55 18.32 -25.17
N LEU A 21 -4.88 18.41 -24.01
CA LEU A 21 -4.85 19.62 -23.18
C LEU A 21 -4.24 20.81 -23.95
N PHE A 22 -3.12 20.61 -24.63
CA PHE A 22 -2.48 21.64 -25.45
C PHE A 22 -3.41 22.13 -26.56
N LYS A 23 -4.17 21.22 -27.18
CA LYS A 23 -5.16 21.56 -28.21
C LYS A 23 -6.31 22.41 -27.67
N ILE A 24 -6.81 22.10 -26.48
CA ILE A 24 -7.90 22.87 -25.83
C ILE A 24 -7.41 24.26 -25.41
N LEU A 25 -6.18 24.37 -24.89
CA LEU A 25 -5.61 25.63 -24.41
C LEU A 25 -5.01 26.51 -25.53
N HIS A 26 -5.03 26.06 -26.78
CA HIS A 26 -4.52 26.78 -27.95
C HIS A 26 -3.05 27.22 -27.81
N TRP A 27 -2.23 26.41 -27.16
CA TRP A 27 -0.80 26.68 -27.03
C TRP A 27 -0.07 26.50 -28.37
N THR A 28 1.02 27.24 -28.56
CA THR A 28 1.85 27.11 -29.76
C THR A 28 2.45 25.69 -29.83
N GLY A 29 2.34 25.04 -30.98
CA GLY A 29 2.75 23.63 -31.13
C GLY A 29 1.69 22.59 -30.72
N ALA A 30 0.45 23.00 -30.45
CA ALA A 30 -0.60 22.09 -30.01
C ALA A 30 -0.98 21.00 -31.02
N ASN A 31 -0.88 21.29 -32.33
CA ASN A 31 -1.17 20.30 -33.36
C ASN A 31 -0.13 19.20 -33.40
N GLU A 32 1.14 19.59 -33.27
CA GLU A 32 2.30 18.72 -33.26
C GLU A 32 2.29 17.82 -32.02
N MET A 33 2.00 18.38 -30.84
CA MET A 33 1.91 17.60 -29.62
C MET A 33 0.71 16.64 -29.65
N LEU A 34 -0.46 17.08 -30.13
CA LEU A 34 -1.61 16.19 -30.30
C LEU A 34 -1.31 15.05 -31.28
N MET A 35 -0.60 15.34 -32.37
CA MET A 35 -0.20 14.35 -33.35
C MET A 35 0.69 13.26 -32.72
N VAL A 36 1.68 13.66 -31.93
CA VAL A 36 2.55 12.71 -31.19
C VAL A 36 1.74 11.85 -30.22
N GLY A 37 0.80 12.44 -29.48
CA GLY A 37 -0.11 11.70 -28.61
C GLY A 37 -0.91 10.65 -29.37
N MET A 38 -1.60 11.05 -30.43
CA MET A 38 -2.44 10.14 -31.23
C MET A 38 -1.64 9.00 -31.89
N PHE A 39 -0.41 9.25 -32.35
CA PHE A 39 0.46 8.19 -32.85
C PHE A 39 0.92 7.21 -31.77
N THR A 40 1.19 7.72 -30.56
CA THR A 40 1.53 6.89 -29.40
C THR A 40 0.36 5.97 -29.03
N GLU A 41 -0.86 6.48 -29.03
CA GLU A 41 -2.07 5.69 -28.76
C GLU A 41 -2.31 4.60 -29.81
N ALA A 42 -2.16 4.95 -31.09
CA ALA A 42 -2.30 3.99 -32.19
C ALA A 42 -1.29 2.83 -32.06
N ALA A 43 -0.03 3.12 -31.70
CA ALA A 43 0.99 2.11 -31.50
C ALA A 43 0.66 1.17 -30.32
N ILE A 44 0.13 1.72 -29.22
CA ILE A 44 -0.27 0.94 -28.05
C ILE A 44 -1.45 0.03 -28.38
N PHE A 45 -2.49 0.54 -29.05
CA PHE A 45 -3.63 -0.29 -29.45
C PHE A 45 -3.24 -1.43 -30.38
N ILE A 46 -2.33 -1.21 -31.32
CA ILE A 46 -1.81 -2.27 -32.19
C ILE A 46 -1.07 -3.32 -31.36
N LEU A 47 -0.23 -2.89 -30.41
CA LEU A 47 0.50 -3.80 -29.52
C LEU A 47 -0.46 -4.61 -28.63
N PHE A 48 -1.50 -3.99 -28.07
CA PHE A 48 -2.55 -4.69 -27.33
C PHE A 48 -3.35 -5.64 -28.22
N GLY A 49 -3.69 -5.27 -29.45
CA GLY A 49 -4.41 -6.13 -30.39
C GLY A 49 -3.61 -7.39 -30.74
N VAL A 50 -2.31 -7.24 -31.01
CA VAL A 50 -1.42 -8.38 -31.29
C VAL A 50 -1.22 -9.25 -30.04
N LEU A 51 -1.09 -8.65 -28.86
CA LEU A 51 -0.99 -9.40 -27.61
C LEU A 51 -2.29 -10.12 -27.28
N TYR A 52 -3.45 -9.50 -27.48
CA TYR A 52 -4.77 -10.10 -27.28
C TYR A 52 -4.97 -11.34 -28.17
N LEU A 53 -4.47 -11.29 -29.42
CA LEU A 53 -4.44 -12.45 -30.30
C LEU A 53 -3.53 -13.60 -29.81
N LYS A 54 -2.52 -13.29 -28.98
CA LYS A 54 -1.60 -14.27 -28.38
C LYS A 54 -1.99 -14.68 -26.95
N SER A 55 -2.86 -13.93 -26.29
CA SER A 55 -3.34 -14.22 -24.95
C SER A 55 -4.08 -15.56 -24.97
N LYS A 56 -3.49 -16.55 -24.32
CA LYS A 56 -4.06 -17.89 -24.20
C LYS A 56 -5.36 -17.78 -23.39
N GLU A 57 -6.43 -18.34 -23.94
CA GLU A 57 -7.78 -18.43 -23.39
C GLU A 57 -7.76 -18.66 -21.87
N GLU A 58 -8.55 -17.89 -21.13
CA GLU A 58 -8.63 -18.00 -19.67
C GLU A 58 -8.83 -19.47 -19.30
N LYS A 59 -7.98 -19.99 -18.40
CA LYS A 59 -8.09 -21.38 -17.95
C LYS A 59 -9.45 -21.55 -17.29
N HIS A 60 -10.40 -22.10 -18.04
CA HIS A 60 -11.66 -22.56 -17.49
C HIS A 60 -11.32 -23.74 -16.58
N TYR A 61 -11.45 -23.52 -15.29
CA TYR A 61 -11.27 -24.59 -14.33
C TYR A 61 -12.61 -25.34 -14.23
N ASP A 62 -12.62 -26.59 -14.69
CA ASP A 62 -13.77 -27.48 -14.60
C ASP A 62 -13.94 -27.98 -13.15
N TRP A 63 -14.29 -27.07 -12.24
CA TRP A 63 -14.49 -27.35 -10.82
C TRP A 63 -15.54 -28.45 -10.59
N GLU A 64 -16.49 -28.61 -11.53
CA GLU A 64 -17.50 -29.67 -11.55
C GLU A 64 -16.89 -31.08 -11.57
N LYS A 65 -15.69 -31.24 -12.15
CA LYS A 65 -15.00 -32.52 -12.21
C LYS A 65 -14.33 -32.90 -10.89
N VAL A 66 -14.00 -31.89 -10.08
CA VAL A 66 -13.32 -32.04 -8.78
C VAL A 66 -14.34 -32.07 -7.63
N TYR A 67 -15.46 -31.36 -7.78
CA TYR A 67 -16.55 -31.30 -6.81
C TYR A 67 -17.89 -31.62 -7.50
N PRO A 68 -18.17 -32.91 -7.80
CA PRO A 68 -19.41 -33.34 -8.44
C PRO A 68 -20.66 -33.02 -7.59
N GLU A 69 -20.49 -32.74 -6.30
CA GLU A 69 -21.56 -32.34 -5.38
C GLU A 69 -22.21 -30.99 -5.75
N LEU A 70 -21.53 -30.12 -6.51
CA LEU A 70 -22.08 -28.86 -7.00
C LEU A 70 -23.11 -29.05 -8.14
N MET A 71 -23.09 -30.21 -8.79
CA MET A 71 -24.02 -30.58 -9.87
C MET A 71 -25.30 -31.26 -9.35
N GLY A 72 -25.50 -31.32 -8.03
CA GLY A 72 -26.72 -31.83 -7.41
C GLY A 72 -26.91 -33.35 -7.50
N GLU A 73 -25.87 -34.10 -7.88
CA GLU A 73 -25.91 -35.56 -7.88
C GLU A 73 -25.78 -36.07 -6.42
N ALA A 74 -26.65 -37.01 -6.03
CA ALA A 74 -26.66 -37.57 -4.67
C ALA A 74 -25.28 -38.17 -4.31
N PRO A 75 -24.81 -38.00 -3.05
CA PRO A 75 -23.47 -38.40 -2.66
C PRO A 75 -23.29 -39.90 -2.93
N ARG A 76 -22.30 -40.25 -3.77
CA ARG A 76 -21.91 -41.66 -3.94
C ARG A 76 -21.53 -42.20 -2.57
N PRO A 77 -21.96 -43.43 -2.21
CA PRO A 77 -21.50 -44.04 -0.97
C PRO A 77 -19.99 -44.08 -1.03
N VAL A 78 -19.36 -43.33 -0.12
CA VAL A 78 -17.91 -43.32 0.07
C VAL A 78 -17.52 -44.77 0.30
N ALA A 79 -16.93 -45.40 -0.73
CA ALA A 79 -16.20 -46.64 -0.53
C ALA A 79 -15.22 -46.35 0.60
N ALA A 80 -15.34 -47.11 1.70
CA ALA A 80 -14.59 -46.90 2.92
C ALA A 80 -13.11 -46.73 2.58
N ARG A 81 -12.68 -45.46 2.55
CA ARG A 81 -11.28 -45.12 2.40
C ARG A 81 -10.62 -45.66 3.65
N HIS A 82 -9.67 -46.58 3.47
CA HIS A 82 -8.80 -47.03 4.55
C HIS A 82 -8.38 -45.82 5.38
N THR A 83 -8.79 -45.78 6.64
CA THR A 83 -8.49 -44.69 7.60
C THR A 83 -7.02 -44.64 8.01
N GLY A 84 -6.14 -45.36 7.30
CA GLY A 84 -4.69 -45.34 7.49
C GLY A 84 -3.96 -44.27 6.70
N ASP A 85 -4.64 -43.57 5.76
CA ASP A 85 -3.98 -42.65 4.81
C ASP A 85 -4.72 -41.32 4.69
N VAL A 86 -5.36 -40.88 5.77
CA VAL A 86 -5.50 -39.43 5.99
C VAL A 86 -4.09 -39.02 6.41
N PRO A 87 -3.37 -38.17 5.66
CA PRO A 87 -2.17 -37.54 6.18
C PRO A 87 -2.63 -36.77 7.40
N GLY A 88 -2.48 -37.37 8.58
CA GLY A 88 -2.75 -36.73 9.85
C GLY A 88 -1.95 -35.44 9.83
N LEU A 89 -2.55 -34.34 10.30
CA LEU A 89 -1.88 -33.07 10.52
C LEU A 89 -0.46 -33.31 11.05
N ASP A 90 0.51 -33.25 10.14
CA ASP A 90 1.86 -33.67 10.42
C ASP A 90 2.42 -32.72 11.48
N ALA A 91 3.19 -33.27 12.42
CA ALA A 91 3.90 -32.47 13.41
C ALA A 91 4.75 -31.38 12.72
N GLU A 92 5.20 -31.65 11.49
CA GLU A 92 5.90 -30.70 10.63
C GLU A 92 5.01 -29.54 10.16
N ALA A 93 3.74 -29.78 9.80
CA ALA A 93 2.78 -28.74 9.42
C ALA A 93 2.43 -27.83 10.62
N VAL A 94 2.26 -28.42 11.81
CA VAL A 94 2.00 -27.66 13.04
C VAL A 94 3.24 -26.86 13.45
N ALA A 95 4.44 -27.44 13.33
CA ALA A 95 5.69 -26.73 13.60
C ALA A 95 5.92 -25.56 12.63
N HIS A 96 5.59 -25.73 11.35
CA HIS A 96 5.68 -24.67 10.35
C HIS A 96 4.69 -23.52 10.64
N LEU A 97 3.47 -23.84 11.09
CA LEU A 97 2.49 -22.83 11.48
C LEU A 97 2.99 -22.03 12.70
N THR A 98 3.46 -22.71 13.75
CA THR A 98 4.03 -22.04 14.93
C THR A 98 5.23 -21.16 14.58
N LYS A 99 6.11 -21.63 13.69
CA LYS A 99 7.26 -20.85 13.22
C LYS A 99 6.83 -19.61 12.43
N SER A 100 5.82 -19.73 11.57
CA SER A 100 5.30 -18.63 10.77
C SER A 100 4.62 -17.56 11.64
N LEU A 101 3.84 -17.99 12.64
CA LEU A 101 3.24 -17.08 13.63
C LEU A 101 4.30 -16.34 14.44
N LYS A 102 5.36 -17.04 14.87
CA LYS A 102 6.48 -16.42 15.58
C LYS A 102 7.20 -15.36 14.73
N SER A 103 7.49 -15.64 13.46
CA SER A 103 8.08 -14.64 12.55
C SER A 103 7.18 -13.44 12.31
N LEU A 104 5.86 -13.62 12.28
CA LEU A 104 4.91 -12.52 12.17
C LEU A 104 4.95 -11.62 13.42
N THR A 105 4.97 -12.22 14.62
CA THR A 105 5.14 -11.49 15.89
C THR A 105 6.44 -10.70 15.92
N ASP A 106 7.56 -11.30 15.50
CA ASP A 106 8.87 -10.65 15.47
C ASP A 106 8.91 -9.47 14.48
N THR A 107 8.24 -9.60 13.33
CA THR A 107 8.10 -8.52 12.34
C THR A 107 7.25 -7.37 12.88
N ALA A 108 6.17 -7.68 13.58
CA ALA A 108 5.28 -6.67 14.17
C ALA A 108 5.98 -5.89 15.30
N ASN A 109 6.79 -6.57 16.11
CA ASN A 109 7.65 -5.94 17.11
C ASN A 109 8.71 -5.02 16.47
N SER A 110 9.28 -5.42 15.33
CA SER A 110 10.24 -4.59 14.57
C SER A 110 9.59 -3.34 13.97
N LEU A 111 8.34 -3.43 13.50
CA LEU A 111 7.57 -2.25 13.10
C LEU A 111 7.29 -1.31 14.28
N SER A 112 7.06 -1.85 15.47
CA SER A 112 6.91 -1.06 16.70
C SER A 112 8.22 -0.36 17.11
N GLU A 113 9.39 -0.91 16.78
CA GLU A 113 10.68 -0.23 16.98
C GLU A 113 10.88 0.91 15.96
N ILE A 114 10.53 0.72 14.68
CA ILE A 114 10.53 1.79 13.66
C ILE A 114 9.58 2.93 14.04
N SER A 115 8.51 2.64 14.80
CA SER A 115 7.63 3.66 15.38
C SER A 115 8.40 4.73 16.15
N LYS A 116 9.41 4.33 16.91
CA LYS A 116 10.21 5.23 17.75
C LYS A 116 11.07 6.20 16.92
N ALA A 117 11.30 5.93 15.63
CA ALA A 117 11.98 6.84 14.71
C ALA A 117 11.12 8.06 14.29
N THR A 118 9.84 8.12 14.69
CA THR A 118 8.96 9.29 14.45
C THR A 118 9.37 10.58 15.16
N GLY A 119 10.32 10.53 16.09
CA GLY A 119 10.93 11.74 16.65
C GLY A 119 11.50 12.67 15.57
N ALA A 120 12.12 12.10 14.51
CA ALA A 120 12.66 12.88 13.40
C ALA A 120 11.57 13.57 12.57
N THR A 121 10.38 12.97 12.43
CA THR A 121 9.23 13.61 11.78
C THR A 121 8.66 14.72 12.64
N GLN A 122 8.68 14.56 13.97
CA GLN A 122 8.23 15.58 14.91
C GLN A 122 9.17 16.79 14.92
N ASP A 123 10.48 16.55 14.86
CA ASP A 123 11.50 17.59 14.70
C ASP A 123 11.45 18.28 13.33
N PHE A 124 11.11 17.54 12.28
CA PHE A 124 10.85 18.08 10.94
C PHE A 124 9.65 19.04 10.94
N VAL A 125 8.52 18.63 11.52
CA VAL A 125 7.33 19.48 11.65
C VAL A 125 7.63 20.73 12.48
N LYS A 126 8.36 20.58 13.59
CA LYS A 126 8.78 21.71 14.42
C LYS A 126 9.66 22.70 13.65
N SER A 127 10.62 22.20 12.87
CA SER A 127 11.49 23.02 12.03
C SER A 127 10.72 23.72 10.91
N LEU A 128 9.71 23.06 10.34
CA LEU A 128 8.80 23.64 9.34
C LEU A 128 7.98 24.80 9.93
N THR A 129 7.41 24.62 11.12
CA THR A 129 6.66 25.68 11.83
C THR A 129 7.54 26.89 12.12
N THR A 130 8.74 26.70 12.65
CA THR A 130 9.69 27.81 12.91
C THR A 130 10.14 28.52 11.63
N SER A 131 10.24 27.78 10.52
CA SER A 131 10.56 28.36 9.21
C SER A 131 9.40 29.21 8.68
N ALA A 132 8.15 28.76 8.84
CA ALA A 132 6.96 29.53 8.47
C ALA A 132 6.85 30.84 9.27
N GLU A 133 7.12 30.81 10.58
CA GLU A 133 7.17 32.02 11.42
C GLU A 133 8.25 33.01 10.95
N SER A 134 9.43 32.51 10.60
CA SER A 134 10.54 33.32 10.09
C SER A 134 10.21 33.96 8.73
N LEU A 135 9.54 33.22 7.84
CA LEU A 135 9.02 33.75 6.57
C LEU A 135 7.97 34.84 6.78
N GLY A 136 7.10 34.70 7.77
CA GLY A 136 6.15 35.74 8.18
C GLY A 136 6.87 37.03 8.62
N GLY A 137 7.94 36.90 9.40
CA GLY A 137 8.79 38.03 9.80
C GLY A 137 9.48 38.71 8.60
N LEU A 138 10.00 37.92 7.66
CA LEU A 138 10.60 38.41 6.41
C LEU A 138 9.60 39.17 5.55
N ASN A 139 8.37 38.66 5.41
CA ASN A 139 7.32 39.32 4.65
C ASN A 139 6.97 40.69 5.25
N LYS A 140 6.94 40.79 6.57
CA LYS A 140 6.76 42.06 7.28
C LYS A 140 7.90 43.04 7.00
N SER A 141 9.15 42.61 7.10
CA SER A 141 10.31 43.46 6.80
C SER A 141 10.37 43.89 5.32
N VAL A 142 10.00 43.01 4.38
CA VAL A 142 9.90 43.33 2.95
C VAL A 142 8.80 44.35 2.69
N SER A 143 7.66 44.24 3.37
CA SER A 143 6.58 45.24 3.30
C SER A 143 7.01 46.60 3.86
N GLU A 144 7.64 46.63 5.04
CA GLU A 144 8.14 47.85 5.68
C GLU A 144 9.25 48.52 4.85
N ALA A 145 10.15 47.72 4.26
CA ALA A 145 11.18 48.20 3.34
C ALA A 145 10.56 48.76 2.05
N SER A 146 9.56 48.08 1.47
CA SER A 146 8.84 48.57 0.28
C SER A 146 8.15 49.90 0.54
N GLN A 147 7.55 50.06 1.72
CA GLN A 147 6.88 51.30 2.09
C GLN A 147 7.89 52.44 2.31
N SER A 148 9.04 52.15 2.90
CA SER A 148 10.14 53.11 3.04
C SER A 148 10.77 53.48 1.68
N LEU A 149 10.88 52.52 0.76
CA LEU A 149 11.37 52.74 -0.60
C LEU A 149 10.39 53.52 -1.45
N ALA A 150 9.08 53.33 -1.27
CA ALA A 150 8.06 54.14 -1.92
C ALA A 150 8.24 55.64 -1.57
N THR A 151 8.59 55.94 -0.32
CA THR A 151 8.93 57.30 0.13
C THR A 151 10.20 57.85 -0.52
N ILE A 152 11.19 57.00 -0.82
CA ILE A 152 12.43 57.36 -1.53
C ILE A 152 12.18 57.50 -3.05
N SER A 153 11.26 56.71 -3.61
CA SER A 153 11.02 56.61 -5.06
C SER A 153 10.38 57.83 -5.71
N ALA A 154 9.81 58.73 -4.92
CA ALA A 154 9.36 60.04 -5.39
C ALA A 154 10.49 60.90 -6.01
N SER A 155 11.76 60.47 -5.91
CA SER A 155 12.94 61.25 -6.31
C SER A 155 13.78 60.68 -7.48
N SER A 156 13.55 59.46 -8.01
CA SER A 156 14.37 58.90 -9.12
C SER A 156 13.77 57.68 -9.83
N THR A 157 13.99 57.56 -11.15
CA THR A 157 13.57 56.46 -12.04
C THR A 157 14.10 55.08 -11.65
N GLU A 158 15.27 54.99 -10.99
CA GLU A 158 15.86 53.73 -10.51
C GLU A 158 15.05 53.12 -9.35
N ALA A 159 14.38 53.96 -8.56
CA ALA A 159 13.57 53.52 -7.43
C ALA A 159 12.26 52.84 -7.88
N ALA A 160 11.71 53.21 -9.04
CA ALA A 160 10.55 52.53 -9.62
C ALA A 160 10.85 51.05 -9.96
N LYS A 161 12.07 50.75 -10.44
CA LYS A 161 12.52 49.37 -10.66
C LYS A 161 12.64 48.58 -9.35
N TYR A 162 13.12 49.21 -8.29
CA TYR A 162 13.19 48.56 -6.98
C TYR A 162 11.80 48.28 -6.40
N THR A 163 10.83 49.20 -6.50
CA THR A 163 9.44 48.95 -6.06
C THR A 163 8.84 47.76 -6.79
N GLN A 164 9.12 47.60 -8.09
CA GLN A 164 8.64 46.45 -8.87
C GLN A 164 9.29 45.12 -8.43
N ASN A 165 10.60 45.12 -8.15
CA ASN A 165 11.31 43.93 -7.66
C ASN A 165 10.84 43.53 -6.26
N TYR A 166 10.55 44.50 -5.39
CA TYR A 166 9.99 44.25 -4.06
C TYR A 166 8.55 43.73 -4.11
N ALA A 167 7.72 44.24 -5.02
CA ALA A 167 6.37 43.71 -5.23
C ALA A 167 6.42 42.23 -5.68
N LYS A 168 7.33 41.86 -6.58
CA LYS A 168 7.57 40.46 -6.99
C LYS A 168 8.09 39.59 -5.84
N ALA A 169 8.93 40.14 -4.96
CA ALA A 169 9.41 39.44 -3.77
C ALA A 169 8.26 39.18 -2.78
N GLY A 170 7.37 40.15 -2.57
CA GLY A 170 6.16 39.99 -1.76
C GLY A 170 5.23 38.91 -2.32
N GLU A 171 4.97 38.92 -3.62
CA GLU A 171 4.15 37.88 -4.28
C GLU A 171 4.80 36.48 -4.18
N SER A 172 6.13 36.41 -4.27
CA SER A 172 6.86 35.15 -4.11
C SER A 172 6.83 34.64 -2.67
N LEU A 173 6.92 35.53 -1.68
CA LEU A 173 6.79 35.20 -0.26
C LEU A 173 5.38 34.74 0.09
N GLU A 174 4.35 35.35 -0.49
CA GLU A 174 2.96 34.94 -0.31
C GLU A 174 2.71 33.53 -0.86
N LYS A 175 3.22 33.24 -2.07
CA LYS A 175 3.18 31.88 -2.65
C LYS A 175 3.95 30.87 -1.80
N LEU A 176 5.13 31.23 -1.30
CA LEU A 176 5.91 30.38 -0.40
C LEU A 176 5.16 30.09 0.90
N ASN A 177 4.52 31.09 1.49
CA ASN A 177 3.76 30.93 2.71
C ASN A 177 2.56 30.01 2.51
N ALA A 178 1.85 30.15 1.38
CA ALA A 178 0.76 29.26 1.02
C ALA A 178 1.22 27.79 0.84
N VAL A 179 2.40 27.57 0.24
CA VAL A 179 2.99 26.23 0.11
C VAL A 179 3.41 25.68 1.47
N TYR A 180 4.04 26.48 2.33
CA TYR A 180 4.41 26.08 3.69
C TYR A 180 3.19 25.69 4.53
N GLU A 181 2.13 26.49 4.49
CA GLU A 181 0.88 26.20 5.19
C GLU A 181 0.25 24.89 4.67
N ALA A 182 0.26 24.68 3.35
CA ALA A 182 -0.20 23.42 2.76
C ALA A 182 0.65 22.22 3.20
N GLU A 183 1.99 22.35 3.20
CA GLU A 183 2.91 21.31 3.69
C GLU A 183 2.74 21.01 5.17
N ILE A 184 2.54 22.03 6.02
CA ILE A 184 2.28 21.83 7.45
C ILE A 184 0.96 21.07 7.65
N GLN A 185 -0.08 21.42 6.88
CA GLN A 185 -1.36 20.71 6.94
C GLN A 185 -1.24 19.27 6.43
N GLU A 186 -0.49 19.04 5.35
CA GLU A 186 -0.18 17.70 4.81
C GLU A 186 0.60 16.88 5.83
N ALA A 187 1.67 17.42 6.40
CA ALA A 187 2.49 16.78 7.43
C ALA A 187 1.67 16.47 8.69
N SER A 188 0.77 17.37 9.10
CA SER A 188 -0.15 17.15 10.22
C SER A 188 -1.16 16.04 9.94
N LYS A 189 -1.71 15.96 8.72
CA LYS A 189 -2.55 14.83 8.28
C LYS A 189 -1.75 13.53 8.28
N HIS A 190 -0.52 13.56 7.77
CA HIS A 190 0.35 12.40 7.72
C HIS A 190 0.71 11.91 9.13
N MET A 191 0.98 12.82 10.06
CA MET A 191 1.21 12.51 11.49
C MET A 191 -0.01 11.86 12.14
N LYS A 192 -1.23 12.36 11.86
CA LYS A 192 -2.47 11.74 12.36
C LYS A 192 -2.68 10.34 11.79
N ALA A 193 -2.42 10.15 10.49
CA ALA A 193 -2.51 8.84 9.86
C ALA A 193 -1.50 7.85 10.46
N ILE A 194 -0.26 8.30 10.70
CA ILE A 194 0.79 7.53 11.35
C ILE A 194 0.41 7.17 12.79
N ASN A 195 -0.13 8.11 13.58
CA ASN A 195 -0.63 7.82 14.93
C ASN A 195 -1.79 6.81 14.94
N GLY A 196 -2.72 6.93 14.00
CA GLY A 196 -3.80 5.95 13.83
C GLY A 196 -3.27 4.57 13.42
N PHE A 197 -2.29 4.53 12.53
CA PHE A 197 -1.59 3.30 12.15
C PHE A 197 -0.91 2.65 13.36
N TYR A 198 -0.30 3.42 14.27
CA TYR A 198 0.27 2.85 15.51
C TYR A 198 -0.77 2.20 16.41
N GLY A 199 -1.91 2.84 16.62
CA GLY A 199 -3.01 2.23 17.39
C GLY A 199 -3.42 0.88 16.79
N ASN A 200 -3.57 0.83 15.47
CA ASN A 200 -3.96 -0.38 14.76
C ASN A 200 -2.85 -1.46 14.75
N VAL A 201 -1.58 -1.07 14.61
CA VAL A 201 -0.45 -2.00 14.68
C VAL A 201 -0.32 -2.58 16.08
N ASN A 202 -0.47 -1.75 17.12
CA ASN A 202 -0.36 -2.23 18.50
C ASN A 202 -1.50 -3.20 18.86
N ALA A 203 -2.73 -2.89 18.44
CA ALA A 203 -3.87 -3.82 18.56
C ALA A 203 -3.63 -5.11 17.75
N SER A 204 -3.05 -5.01 16.55
CA SER A 204 -2.71 -6.17 15.73
C SER A 204 -1.61 -7.04 16.36
N VAL A 205 -0.58 -6.43 16.96
CA VAL A 205 0.47 -7.13 17.72
C VAL A 205 -0.14 -7.89 18.89
N GLU A 206 -1.07 -7.27 19.62
CA GLU A 206 -1.77 -7.91 20.74
C GLU A 206 -2.62 -9.11 20.27
N HIS A 207 -3.34 -8.97 19.15
CA HIS A 207 -4.07 -10.08 18.52
C HIS A 207 -3.15 -11.20 18.01
N ILE A 208 -2.00 -10.86 17.43
CA ILE A 208 -1.00 -11.85 16.98
C ILE A 208 -0.43 -12.61 18.19
N ALA A 209 -0.11 -11.91 19.28
CA ALA A 209 0.36 -12.51 20.51
C ALA A 209 -0.68 -13.44 21.14
N ALA A 210 -1.96 -13.04 21.15
CA ALA A 210 -3.06 -13.90 21.58
C ALA A 210 -3.21 -15.14 20.67
N THR A 211 -3.09 -14.98 19.37
CA THR A 211 -3.15 -16.08 18.39
C THR A 211 -2.01 -17.07 18.57
N GLN A 212 -0.80 -16.60 18.94
CA GLN A 212 0.32 -17.48 19.26
C GLN A 212 0.01 -18.38 20.46
N LYS A 213 -0.60 -17.81 21.51
CA LYS A 213 -1.04 -18.56 22.69
C LYS A 213 -2.12 -19.58 22.33
N ASP A 214 -3.09 -19.20 21.50
CA ASP A 214 -4.13 -20.11 21.03
C ASP A 214 -3.56 -21.23 20.16
N ALA A 215 -2.54 -20.97 19.34
CA ALA A 215 -1.85 -21.99 18.55
C ALA A 215 -1.08 -22.99 19.44
N GLU A 216 -0.47 -22.53 20.54
CA GLU A 216 0.17 -23.42 21.51
C GLU A 216 -0.85 -24.31 22.23
N LEU A 217 -1.99 -23.76 22.63
CA LEU A 217 -3.10 -24.51 23.22
C LEU A 217 -3.69 -25.52 22.22
N PHE A 218 -3.90 -25.11 20.97
CA PHE A 218 -4.39 -25.99 19.92
C PHE A 218 -3.42 -27.15 19.65
N LYS A 219 -2.12 -26.88 19.61
CA LYS A 219 -1.09 -27.93 19.52
C LYS A 219 -1.16 -28.92 20.68
N ALA A 220 -1.36 -28.43 21.91
CA ALA A 220 -1.49 -29.29 23.09
C ALA A 220 -2.74 -30.18 23.01
N GLU A 221 -3.88 -29.61 22.61
CA GLU A 221 -5.13 -30.36 22.49
C GLU A 221 -5.09 -31.38 21.34
N LEU A 222 -4.42 -31.06 20.23
CA LEU A 222 -4.14 -32.02 19.16
C LEU A 222 -3.25 -33.17 19.61
N ALA A 223 -2.19 -32.90 20.37
CA ALA A 223 -1.33 -33.95 20.92
C ALA A 223 -2.12 -34.92 21.81
N LYS A 224 -3.02 -34.38 22.64
CA LYS A 224 -3.92 -35.15 23.50
C LYS A 224 -4.94 -35.96 22.70
N LEU A 225 -5.52 -35.37 21.65
CA LEU A 225 -6.44 -36.08 20.74
C LEU A 225 -5.74 -37.27 20.06
N ASN A 226 -4.52 -37.06 19.57
CA ASN A 226 -3.74 -38.12 18.92
C ASN A 226 -3.43 -39.27 19.90
N ALA A 227 -3.04 -38.96 21.14
CA ALA A 227 -2.81 -39.95 22.19
C ALA A 227 -4.09 -40.76 22.52
N ASN A 228 -5.26 -40.10 22.54
CA ASN A 228 -6.55 -40.74 22.75
C ASN A 228 -6.92 -41.65 21.58
N ILE A 229 -6.71 -41.22 20.33
CA ILE A 229 -6.98 -42.04 19.14
C ILE A 229 -6.06 -43.27 19.11
N GLN A 230 -4.78 -43.12 19.43
CA GLN A 230 -3.85 -44.24 19.54
C GLN A 230 -4.28 -45.25 20.61
N SER A 231 -4.66 -44.76 21.80
CA SER A 231 -5.18 -45.60 22.89
C SER A 231 -6.44 -46.36 22.46
N LEU A 232 -7.35 -45.68 21.77
CA LEU A 232 -8.59 -46.29 21.27
C LEU A 232 -8.30 -47.37 20.21
N ASN A 233 -7.39 -47.09 19.26
CA ASN A 233 -6.97 -48.05 18.25
C ASN A 233 -6.27 -49.27 18.88
N GLN A 234 -5.55 -49.10 19.98
CA GLN A 234 -4.90 -50.19 20.71
C GLN A 234 -5.92 -51.10 21.42
N VAL A 235 -6.99 -50.53 21.98
CA VAL A 235 -8.11 -51.28 22.58
C VAL A 235 -8.94 -51.99 21.50
N TYR A 236 -9.22 -51.34 20.37
CA TYR A 236 -9.88 -52.01 19.25
C TYR A 236 -9.02 -53.14 18.68
N GLY A 237 -7.70 -52.94 18.56
CA GLY A 237 -6.77 -53.96 18.10
C GLY A 237 -6.68 -55.16 19.05
N SER A 238 -6.67 -54.93 20.37
CA SER A 238 -6.67 -56.02 21.35
C SER A 238 -8.00 -56.78 21.39
N MET A 239 -9.14 -56.09 21.25
CA MET A 239 -10.45 -56.75 21.08
C MET A 239 -10.52 -57.57 19.80
N LEU A 240 -10.02 -57.05 18.68
CA LEU A 240 -10.07 -57.75 17.38
C LEU A 240 -9.13 -58.96 17.34
N THR A 241 -8.02 -58.90 18.08
CA THR A 241 -7.11 -60.05 18.29
C THR A 241 -7.75 -61.09 19.21
N ALA A 242 -8.43 -60.66 20.27
CA ALA A 242 -9.15 -61.54 21.20
C ALA A 242 -10.41 -62.19 20.61
N MET A 243 -10.98 -61.64 19.53
CA MET A 243 -12.09 -62.25 18.79
C MET A 243 -11.64 -63.17 17.64
N LYS A 244 -10.35 -63.16 17.27
CA LYS A 244 -9.77 -63.99 16.19
C LYS A 244 -8.94 -65.17 16.68
N GLY A 245 -8.58 -65.20 17.97
CA GLY A 245 -8.00 -66.36 18.66
C GLY A 245 -9.07 -67.12 19.42
#